data_AF-A0A4S3J8T0-F1
#
_entry.id   AF-A0A4S3J8T0-F1
#
_cell.length_a   1.000
_cell.length_b   1.000
_cell.length_c   1.000
_cell.angle_alpha   90.00
_cell.angle_beta   90.00
_cell.angle_gamma   90.00
#
_symmetry.space_group_name_H-M   'P 1'
#
loop_
_entity.id
_entity.type
_entity.pdbx_description
1 polymer ?
#
loop_
_entity_poly.entity_id
_entity_poly.type
_entity_poly.pdbx_seq_one_letter_code
_entity_poly.pdbx_strand_id
1 'polypeptide(L)'
;MQNQEQESSPLSDGEILHQLQVVPASQQGKYQKLFSTSKRRLIKRLENKFQYESVKKVLLQLLEYPGLRSKFRAGVFSNWFVMKCPEEITHYLTHILSVWSYIMGPGGTQDLDPKSVELLQGRSPVCCAADYCYISNQIEAGVLFSHVEDPEKRIAIAYRALSIPTIIPSLFTVMEDTKYLMPCAQAIRKLIRDAAEDTIRACLWSHYHPQCPAIRAHSTFLQAYRTLWLFTMQHFPDLGEGKPLLDGRGCERKFHISPEITNQRRSALAQLALSLGFDTPQIQDILRALPSLSILPPLASSNKPRLTQRGFGRWKLGACSGMPCESSFMQSRPFMTLHNIDKPLRGGEGQTLTPFAVARNVFQAFLGHLPSLPEDSAEFHETPSAREASTSNVEISSLSEYLLAED
;
A
#
# COMPACT_ATOMS: atom_id res chain seq x y z
N MET A 1 30.42 -29.88 -35.78
CA MET A 1 29.41 -29.59 -34.74
C MET A 1 30.02 -28.58 -33.78
N GLN A 2 29.44 -27.39 -33.64
CA GLN A 2 29.81 -26.45 -32.58
C GLN A 2 28.71 -26.50 -31.52
N ASN A 3 29.06 -26.84 -30.28
CA ASN A 3 28.14 -26.70 -29.17
C ASN A 3 27.98 -25.20 -28.89
N GLN A 4 26.83 -24.62 -29.24
CA GLN A 4 26.41 -23.38 -28.63
C GLN A 4 25.97 -23.70 -27.21
N GLU A 5 26.89 -23.56 -26.24
CA GLU A 5 26.50 -23.45 -24.85
C GLU A 5 25.63 -22.19 -24.73
N GLN A 6 24.32 -22.39 -24.54
CA GLN A 6 23.40 -21.30 -24.27
C GLN A 6 23.78 -20.72 -22.90
N GLU A 7 24.48 -19.58 -22.91
CA GLU A 7 24.94 -18.87 -21.72
C GLU A 7 23.72 -18.36 -20.93
N SER A 8 23.21 -19.23 -20.07
CA SER A 8 21.95 -19.04 -19.36
C SER A 8 22.04 -17.79 -18.49
N SER A 9 21.17 -16.81 -18.79
CA SER A 9 21.15 -15.54 -18.08
C SER A 9 21.00 -15.78 -16.57
N PRO A 10 21.82 -15.11 -15.73
CA PRO A 10 21.88 -15.42 -14.29
C PRO A 10 20.51 -15.24 -13.63
N LEU A 11 20.09 -16.29 -12.90
CA LEU A 11 18.76 -16.34 -12.27
C LEU A 11 18.51 -15.11 -11.38
N SER A 12 17.35 -14.49 -11.54
CA SER A 12 16.91 -13.36 -10.70
C SER A 12 16.75 -13.79 -9.23
N ASP A 13 16.87 -12.84 -8.29
CA ASP A 13 16.65 -13.14 -6.86
C ASP A 13 15.26 -13.73 -6.60
N GLY A 14 14.25 -13.35 -7.39
CA GLY A 14 12.90 -13.90 -7.31
C GLY A 14 12.82 -15.35 -7.78
N GLU A 15 13.50 -15.70 -8.89
CA GLU A 15 13.56 -17.09 -9.34
C GLU A 15 14.37 -17.95 -8.38
N ILE A 16 15.49 -17.46 -7.83
CA ILE A 16 16.27 -18.22 -6.84
C ILE A 16 15.42 -18.48 -5.58
N LEU A 17 14.62 -17.52 -5.10
CA LEU A 17 13.69 -17.73 -3.99
C LEU A 17 12.58 -18.75 -4.33
N HIS A 18 11.95 -18.63 -5.50
CA HIS A 18 10.95 -19.58 -5.97
C HIS A 18 11.50 -21.02 -6.03
N GLN A 19 12.69 -21.20 -6.62
CA GLN A 19 13.36 -22.50 -6.71
C GLN A 19 13.66 -23.08 -5.31
N LEU A 20 14.03 -22.24 -4.32
CA LEU A 20 14.27 -22.70 -2.95
C LEU A 20 13.01 -23.27 -2.26
N GLN A 21 11.80 -22.89 -2.69
CA GLN A 21 10.55 -23.52 -2.22
C GLN A 21 10.30 -24.87 -2.88
N VAL A 22 10.44 -24.92 -4.21
CA VAL A 22 9.95 -26.03 -5.04
C VAL A 22 10.89 -27.24 -4.98
N VAL A 23 12.21 -27.03 -4.83
CA VAL A 23 13.16 -28.15 -4.81
C VAL A 23 13.33 -28.76 -3.42
N PRO A 24 13.54 -30.09 -3.32
CA PRO A 24 13.86 -30.76 -2.07
C PRO A 24 15.06 -30.15 -1.34
N ALA A 25 15.06 -30.21 0.00
CA ALA A 25 16.12 -29.64 0.84
C ALA A 25 17.55 -30.08 0.46
N SER A 26 17.72 -31.32 -0.01
CA SER A 26 18.99 -31.85 -0.53
C SER A 26 19.54 -31.08 -1.74
N GLN A 27 18.65 -30.47 -2.55
CA GLN A 27 19.02 -29.67 -3.73
C GLN A 27 19.08 -28.17 -3.45
N GLN A 28 18.41 -27.65 -2.41
CA GLN A 28 18.39 -26.22 -2.09
C GLN A 28 19.81 -25.62 -1.96
N GLY A 29 20.78 -26.41 -1.49
CA GLY A 29 22.18 -26.01 -1.36
C GLY A 29 22.84 -25.50 -2.64
N LYS A 30 22.34 -25.84 -3.84
CA LYS A 30 22.84 -25.26 -5.12
C LYS A 30 22.33 -23.83 -5.32
N TYR A 31 21.04 -23.58 -5.10
CA TYR A 31 20.43 -22.24 -5.21
C TYR A 31 20.89 -21.30 -4.08
N GLN A 32 21.04 -21.80 -2.85
CA GLN A 32 21.56 -20.99 -1.73
C GLN A 32 22.96 -20.41 -2.03
N LYS A 33 23.81 -21.11 -2.79
CA LYS A 33 25.15 -20.63 -3.18
C LYS A 33 25.10 -19.48 -4.19
N LEU A 34 24.03 -19.32 -4.96
CA LEU A 34 23.84 -18.18 -5.88
C LEU A 34 23.60 -16.86 -5.11
N PHE A 35 23.13 -16.93 -3.87
CA PHE A 35 23.01 -15.77 -3.00
C PHE A 35 24.32 -15.43 -2.27
N SER A 36 24.73 -14.16 -2.39
CA SER A 36 25.81 -13.61 -1.57
C SER A 36 25.53 -13.81 -0.07
N THR A 37 26.59 -13.90 0.74
CA THR A 37 26.48 -14.17 2.18
C THR A 37 25.57 -13.16 2.89
N SER A 38 25.54 -11.90 2.45
CA SER A 38 24.62 -10.87 2.97
C SER A 38 23.15 -11.16 2.61
N LYS A 39 22.85 -11.55 1.36
CA LYS A 39 21.49 -11.94 0.95
C LYS A 39 21.01 -13.18 1.73
N ARG A 40 21.87 -14.20 1.89
CA ARG A 40 21.57 -15.39 2.72
C ARG A 40 21.24 -15.05 4.17
N ARG A 41 21.96 -14.10 4.79
CA ARG A 41 21.65 -13.62 6.15
C ARG A 41 20.30 -12.91 6.23
N LEU A 42 19.95 -12.12 5.22
CA LEU A 42 18.64 -11.44 5.15
C LEU A 42 17.47 -12.43 4.98
N ILE A 43 17.63 -13.45 4.13
CA ILE A 43 16.63 -14.50 3.92
C ILE A 43 16.42 -15.30 5.21
N LYS A 44 17.50 -15.77 5.87
CA LYS A 44 17.38 -16.45 7.17
C LYS A 44 16.76 -15.58 8.28
N ARG A 45 16.94 -14.25 8.21
CA ARG A 45 16.26 -13.32 9.12
C ARG A 45 14.77 -13.16 8.82
N LEU A 46 14.35 -13.33 7.56
CA LEU A 46 12.94 -13.35 7.16
C LEU A 46 12.27 -14.65 7.59
N GLU A 47 12.96 -15.78 7.41
CA GLU A 47 12.51 -17.12 7.81
C GLU A 47 12.34 -17.25 9.34
N ASN A 48 13.21 -16.62 10.12
CA ASN A 48 13.24 -16.79 11.58
C ASN A 48 12.45 -15.72 12.38
N LYS A 49 11.98 -14.63 11.76
CA LYS A 49 11.22 -13.58 12.47
C LYS A 49 9.72 -13.75 12.30
N PHE A 50 9.07 -14.18 13.38
CA PHE A 50 7.61 -14.36 13.45
C PHE A 50 6.81 -13.17 12.93
N GLN A 51 7.23 -11.92 13.23
CA GLN A 51 6.52 -10.72 12.76
C GLN A 51 6.46 -10.61 11.22
N TYR A 52 7.34 -11.31 10.50
CA TYR A 52 7.45 -11.28 9.04
C TYR A 52 6.89 -12.55 8.37
N GLU A 53 6.28 -13.49 9.10
CA GLU A 53 5.74 -14.72 8.49
C GLU A 53 4.63 -14.41 7.46
N SER A 54 3.82 -13.38 7.70
CA SER A 54 2.83 -12.90 6.71
C SER A 54 3.47 -12.26 5.47
N VAL A 55 4.56 -11.49 5.65
CA VAL A 55 5.36 -10.92 4.55
C VAL A 55 5.95 -12.04 3.69
N LYS A 56 6.51 -13.06 4.34
CA LYS A 56 7.02 -14.28 3.72
C LYS A 56 5.92 -15.00 2.96
N LYS A 57 4.81 -15.39 3.61
CA LYS A 57 3.69 -16.10 2.98
C LYS A 57 3.21 -15.44 1.69
N VAL A 58 2.93 -14.14 1.72
CA VAL A 58 2.38 -13.42 0.54
C VAL A 58 3.46 -13.19 -0.53
N LEU A 59 4.72 -12.95 -0.15
CA LEU A 59 5.83 -12.89 -1.11
C LEU A 59 6.01 -14.21 -1.86
N LEU A 60 5.90 -15.34 -1.17
CA LEU A 60 6.04 -16.67 -1.79
C LEU A 60 4.88 -16.94 -2.77
N GLN A 61 3.65 -16.56 -2.44
CA GLN A 61 2.51 -16.61 -3.37
C GLN A 61 2.70 -15.69 -4.60
N LEU A 62 3.30 -14.52 -4.43
CA LEU A 62 3.66 -13.64 -5.55
C LEU A 62 4.74 -14.25 -6.47
N LEU A 63 5.61 -15.09 -5.92
CA LEU A 63 6.64 -15.78 -6.69
C LEU A 63 6.13 -17.02 -7.43
N GLU A 64 4.90 -17.48 -7.19
CA GLU A 64 4.26 -18.52 -8.02
C GLU A 64 4.06 -18.05 -9.47
N TYR A 65 3.79 -16.74 -9.67
CA TYR A 65 3.66 -16.09 -10.97
C TYR A 65 5.02 -15.88 -11.65
N PRO A 66 5.33 -16.51 -12.81
CA PRO A 66 6.64 -16.41 -13.45
C PRO A 66 7.06 -14.96 -13.77
N GLY A 67 6.14 -14.15 -14.32
CA GLY A 67 6.42 -12.78 -14.73
C GLY A 67 6.89 -11.85 -13.61
N LEU A 68 6.38 -12.03 -12.39
CA LEU A 68 6.70 -11.17 -11.24
C LEU A 68 8.12 -11.38 -10.70
N ARG A 69 8.69 -12.58 -10.86
CA ARG A 69 10.01 -12.96 -10.31
C ARG A 69 11.15 -12.09 -10.85
N SER A 70 11.09 -11.78 -12.14
CA SER A 70 12.19 -11.25 -12.96
C SER A 70 12.89 -9.98 -12.43
N LYS A 71 12.13 -9.06 -11.82
CA LYS A 71 12.66 -7.78 -11.32
C LYS A 71 12.92 -7.77 -9.79
N PHE A 72 12.54 -8.82 -9.06
CA PHE A 72 12.67 -8.86 -7.59
C PHE A 72 14.15 -8.86 -7.14
N ARG A 73 14.42 -8.28 -5.97
CA ARG A 73 15.76 -8.17 -5.37
C ARG A 73 15.71 -8.39 -3.86
N ALA A 74 16.28 -9.50 -3.39
CA ALA A 74 16.32 -9.88 -1.96
C ALA A 74 17.10 -8.89 -1.07
N GLY A 75 17.80 -7.92 -1.66
CA GLY A 75 18.38 -6.79 -0.92
C GLY A 75 17.32 -5.91 -0.22
N VAL A 76 16.08 -5.87 -0.71
CA VAL A 76 15.01 -5.04 -0.11
C VAL A 76 14.69 -5.44 1.34
N PHE A 77 14.91 -6.71 1.73
CA PHE A 77 14.70 -7.17 3.10
C PHE A 77 15.48 -6.34 4.12
N SER A 78 16.66 -5.82 3.76
CA SER A 78 17.42 -4.91 4.64
C SER A 78 16.65 -3.63 4.96
N ASN A 79 15.92 -3.09 3.99
CA ASN A 79 15.10 -1.89 4.16
C ASN A 79 13.87 -2.19 5.02
N TRP A 80 13.19 -3.31 4.73
CA TRP A 80 12.01 -3.76 5.47
C TRP A 80 12.30 -3.98 6.96
N PHE A 81 13.43 -4.64 7.29
CA PHE A 81 13.88 -4.81 8.67
C PHE A 81 14.26 -3.50 9.38
N VAL A 82 14.67 -2.47 8.63
CA VAL A 82 14.93 -1.12 9.18
C VAL A 82 13.63 -0.35 9.39
N MET A 83 12.61 -0.58 8.56
CA MET A 83 11.29 0.07 8.70
C MET A 83 10.47 -0.50 9.86
N LYS A 84 10.57 -1.81 10.18
CA LYS A 84 9.71 -2.48 11.18
C LYS A 84 8.20 -2.31 10.93
N CYS A 85 7.82 -2.39 9.66
CA CYS A 85 6.44 -2.23 9.17
C CYS A 85 5.94 -3.51 8.46
N PRO A 86 6.10 -4.74 9.01
CA PRO A 86 5.72 -5.95 8.31
C PRO A 86 4.22 -6.03 8.01
N GLU A 87 3.36 -5.39 8.80
CA GLU A 87 1.91 -5.33 8.56
C GLU A 87 1.58 -4.51 7.30
N GLU A 88 2.21 -3.36 7.12
CA GLU A 88 2.09 -2.51 5.93
C GLU A 88 2.73 -3.14 4.68
N ILE A 89 3.89 -3.80 4.86
CA ILE A 89 4.54 -4.55 3.78
C ILE A 89 3.67 -5.73 3.34
N THR A 90 3.06 -6.47 4.29
CA THR A 90 2.09 -7.53 3.99
C THR A 90 0.89 -6.96 3.23
N HIS A 91 0.39 -5.78 3.62
CA HIS A 91 -0.71 -5.12 2.92
C HIS A 91 -0.36 -4.78 1.47
N TYR A 92 0.82 -4.17 1.21
CA TYR A 92 1.27 -3.87 -0.15
C TYR A 92 1.46 -5.16 -0.97
N LEU A 93 2.11 -6.20 -0.44
CA LEU A 93 2.27 -7.48 -1.14
C LEU A 93 0.90 -8.12 -1.44
N THR A 94 -0.07 -8.00 -0.53
CA THR A 94 -1.45 -8.48 -0.75
C THR A 94 -2.14 -7.67 -1.83
N HIS A 95 -1.93 -6.35 -1.89
CA HIS A 95 -2.44 -5.52 -2.98
C HIS A 95 -1.87 -5.95 -4.34
N ILE A 96 -0.55 -6.19 -4.44
CA ILE A 96 0.07 -6.73 -5.66
C ILE A 96 -0.58 -8.07 -6.05
N LEU A 97 -0.75 -8.99 -5.11
CA LEU A 97 -1.31 -10.31 -5.36
C LEU A 97 -2.77 -10.20 -5.84
N SER A 98 -3.57 -9.32 -5.24
CA SER A 98 -4.96 -9.07 -5.64
C SER A 98 -5.07 -8.51 -7.05
N VAL A 99 -4.20 -7.57 -7.45
CA VAL A 99 -4.23 -6.97 -8.79
C VAL A 99 -3.82 -7.99 -9.86
N TRP A 100 -2.74 -8.74 -9.66
CA TRP A 100 -2.31 -9.73 -10.67
C TRP A 100 -3.22 -10.96 -10.75
N SER A 101 -3.76 -11.42 -9.62
CA SER A 101 -4.80 -12.46 -9.58
C SER A 101 -6.07 -12.00 -10.31
N TYR A 102 -6.51 -10.75 -10.10
CA TYR A 102 -7.65 -10.20 -10.84
C TYR A 102 -7.37 -10.03 -12.34
N ILE A 103 -6.21 -9.50 -12.74
CA ILE A 103 -5.85 -9.36 -14.16
C ILE A 103 -5.87 -10.74 -14.85
N MET A 104 -5.15 -11.72 -14.31
CA MET A 104 -5.01 -13.03 -14.96
C MET A 104 -6.27 -13.90 -14.85
N GLY A 105 -7.04 -13.75 -13.76
CA GLY A 105 -8.22 -14.56 -13.48
C GLY A 105 -7.88 -15.99 -13.02
N PRO A 106 -8.91 -16.83 -12.77
CA PRO A 106 -8.72 -18.21 -12.33
C PRO A 106 -7.81 -19.01 -13.27
N GLY A 107 -6.81 -19.70 -12.70
CA GLY A 107 -5.84 -20.51 -13.45
C GLY A 107 -4.79 -19.72 -14.25
N GLY A 108 -4.93 -18.40 -14.39
CA GLY A 108 -4.08 -17.58 -15.26
C GLY A 108 -2.63 -17.33 -14.77
N THR A 109 -2.23 -17.92 -13.65
CA THR A 109 -0.95 -17.65 -12.96
C THR A 109 0.28 -17.89 -13.82
N GLN A 110 0.26 -18.94 -14.66
CA GLN A 110 1.42 -19.37 -15.44
C GLN A 110 1.53 -18.65 -16.80
N ASP A 111 0.45 -18.06 -17.32
CA ASP A 111 0.48 -17.30 -18.58
C ASP A 111 1.05 -15.88 -18.41
N LEU A 112 1.27 -15.41 -17.16
CA LEU A 112 1.80 -14.09 -16.88
C LEU A 112 3.31 -14.02 -17.17
N ASP A 113 3.65 -13.50 -18.33
CA ASP A 113 5.03 -13.33 -18.77
C ASP A 113 5.72 -12.07 -18.16
N PRO A 114 7.07 -12.04 -18.07
CA PRO A 114 7.80 -10.89 -17.52
C PRO A 114 7.67 -9.58 -18.31
N LYS A 115 7.36 -9.66 -19.61
CA LYS A 115 7.26 -8.47 -20.48
C LYS A 115 5.93 -7.77 -20.25
N SER A 116 4.84 -8.50 -20.06
CA SER A 116 3.55 -7.92 -19.65
C SER A 116 3.64 -7.18 -18.32
N VAL A 117 4.34 -7.76 -17.35
CA VAL A 117 4.61 -7.08 -16.07
C VAL A 117 5.44 -5.80 -16.29
N GLU A 118 6.43 -5.80 -17.19
CA GLU A 118 7.22 -4.59 -17.52
C GLU A 118 6.41 -3.49 -18.23
N LEU A 119 5.47 -3.86 -19.11
CA LEU A 119 4.67 -2.92 -19.90
C LEU A 119 3.49 -2.31 -19.12
N LEU A 120 2.94 -3.03 -18.14
CA LEU A 120 1.77 -2.63 -17.34
C LEU A 120 2.12 -1.91 -16.04
N GLN A 121 3.19 -2.30 -15.33
CA GLN A 121 3.47 -1.74 -14.01
C GLN A 121 3.73 -0.24 -14.05
N GLY A 122 3.29 0.50 -13.04
CA GLY A 122 3.43 1.96 -12.99
C GLY A 122 2.47 2.74 -13.90
N ARG A 123 1.42 2.09 -14.42
CA ARG A 123 0.34 2.70 -15.21
C ARG A 123 -0.97 2.69 -14.45
N SER A 124 -1.87 3.64 -14.69
CA SER A 124 -3.20 3.66 -14.07
C SER A 124 -4.31 3.84 -15.11
N PRO A 125 -4.84 2.77 -15.71
CA PRO A 125 -5.73 2.86 -16.87
C PRO A 125 -7.04 3.58 -16.58
N VAL A 126 -7.69 3.33 -15.43
CA VAL A 126 -8.94 4.02 -15.05
C VAL A 126 -8.72 5.51 -14.76
N CYS A 127 -7.52 5.91 -14.33
CA CYS A 127 -7.23 7.29 -13.95
C CYS A 127 -6.64 8.13 -15.09
N CYS A 128 -5.84 7.51 -15.97
CA CYS A 128 -4.96 8.17 -16.92
C CYS A 128 -5.25 7.69 -18.36
N ALA A 129 -5.87 8.55 -19.17
CA ALA A 129 -6.30 8.18 -20.53
C ALA A 129 -5.14 7.73 -21.44
N ALA A 130 -3.94 8.27 -21.27
CA ALA A 130 -2.78 7.83 -22.05
C ALA A 130 -2.27 6.43 -21.65
N ASP A 131 -2.43 6.05 -20.37
CA ASP A 131 -2.16 4.67 -19.93
C ASP A 131 -3.22 3.71 -20.46
N TYR A 132 -4.50 4.09 -20.44
CA TYR A 132 -5.60 3.31 -21.03
C TYR A 132 -5.33 3.01 -22.51
N CYS A 133 -5.13 4.05 -23.34
CA CYS A 133 -4.88 3.88 -24.77
C CYS A 133 -3.58 3.11 -25.04
N TYR A 134 -2.52 3.32 -24.24
CA TYR A 134 -1.30 2.52 -24.37
C TYR A 134 -1.55 1.04 -24.11
N ILE A 135 -2.30 0.70 -23.05
CA ILE A 135 -2.57 -0.69 -22.68
C ILE A 135 -3.46 -1.36 -23.73
N SER A 136 -4.51 -0.70 -24.20
CA SER A 136 -5.39 -1.21 -25.27
C SER A 136 -4.57 -1.53 -26.54
N ASN A 137 -3.81 -0.57 -27.04
CA ASN A 137 -2.98 -0.73 -28.24
C ASN A 137 -1.93 -1.86 -28.11
N GLN A 138 -1.41 -2.14 -26.90
CA GLN A 138 -0.46 -3.24 -26.68
C GLN A 138 -1.14 -4.62 -26.54
N ILE A 139 -2.42 -4.67 -26.14
CA ILE A 139 -3.22 -5.90 -26.15
C ILE A 139 -3.66 -6.25 -27.58
N GLU A 140 -4.18 -5.25 -28.30
CA GLU A 140 -4.62 -5.35 -29.70
C GLU A 140 -3.47 -5.80 -30.63
N ALA A 141 -2.27 -5.26 -30.43
CA ALA A 141 -1.07 -5.64 -31.16
C ALA A 141 -0.47 -7.00 -30.73
N GLY A 142 -1.11 -7.76 -29.84
CA GLY A 142 -0.63 -9.06 -29.34
C GLY A 142 0.61 -9.02 -28.45
N VAL A 143 1.12 -7.83 -28.12
CA VAL A 143 2.37 -7.62 -27.36
C VAL A 143 2.17 -7.92 -25.87
N LEU A 144 1.00 -7.59 -25.32
CA LEU A 144 0.60 -7.97 -23.97
C LEU A 144 0.00 -9.37 -23.94
N PHE A 145 0.35 -10.12 -22.89
CA PHE A 145 -0.05 -11.49 -22.60
C PHE A 145 0.20 -12.44 -23.77
N SER A 146 1.42 -12.43 -24.32
CA SER A 146 1.76 -13.15 -25.56
C SER A 146 1.69 -14.67 -25.46
N HIS A 147 1.63 -15.23 -24.24
CA HIS A 147 1.38 -16.66 -24.00
C HIS A 147 -0.12 -17.03 -23.90
N VAL A 148 -1.04 -16.05 -23.94
CA VAL A 148 -2.48 -16.31 -23.93
C VAL A 148 -3.00 -16.30 -25.36
N GLU A 149 -3.17 -17.50 -25.92
CA GLU A 149 -3.69 -17.69 -27.29
C GLU A 149 -5.22 -17.66 -27.36
N ASP A 150 -5.92 -18.15 -26.33
CA ASP A 150 -7.39 -18.20 -26.28
C ASP A 150 -8.05 -16.80 -26.38
N PRO A 151 -8.84 -16.51 -27.44
CA PRO A 151 -9.49 -15.22 -27.63
C PRO A 151 -10.40 -14.80 -26.48
N GLU A 152 -11.14 -15.71 -25.85
CA GLU A 152 -12.07 -15.36 -24.76
C GLU A 152 -11.29 -14.92 -23.52
N LYS A 153 -10.29 -15.70 -23.10
CA LYS A 153 -9.35 -15.33 -22.04
C LYS A 153 -8.58 -14.05 -22.37
N ARG A 154 -8.18 -13.79 -23.63
CA ARG A 154 -7.57 -12.50 -24.02
C ARG A 154 -8.52 -11.33 -23.78
N ILE A 155 -9.76 -11.40 -24.25
CA ILE A 155 -10.78 -10.34 -24.05
C ILE A 155 -11.04 -10.13 -22.56
N ALA A 156 -11.18 -11.21 -21.79
CA ALA A 156 -11.45 -11.14 -20.36
C ALA A 156 -10.27 -10.56 -19.55
N ILE A 157 -9.02 -10.90 -19.90
CA ILE A 157 -7.82 -10.27 -19.33
C ILE A 157 -7.77 -8.78 -19.71
N ALA A 158 -8.09 -8.43 -20.95
CA ALA A 158 -8.06 -7.05 -21.43
C ALA A 158 -9.01 -6.14 -20.64
N TYR A 159 -10.27 -6.58 -20.48
CA TYR A 159 -11.26 -5.89 -19.66
C TYR A 159 -10.77 -5.67 -18.22
N ARG A 160 -10.22 -6.71 -17.59
CA ARG A 160 -9.74 -6.64 -16.19
C ARG A 160 -8.48 -5.77 -16.05
N ALA A 161 -7.55 -5.84 -17.00
CA ALA A 161 -6.35 -4.99 -17.03
C ALA A 161 -6.68 -3.51 -17.19
N LEU A 162 -7.63 -3.17 -18.07
CA LEU A 162 -8.08 -1.78 -18.28
C LEU A 162 -8.96 -1.26 -17.12
N SER A 163 -9.57 -2.15 -16.33
CA SER A 163 -10.43 -1.81 -15.18
C SER A 163 -9.69 -1.54 -13.87
N ILE A 164 -8.35 -1.57 -13.83
CA ILE A 164 -7.59 -1.36 -12.58
C ILE A 164 -7.71 0.11 -12.08
N PRO A 165 -8.25 0.36 -10.87
CA PRO A 165 -8.49 1.71 -10.35
C PRO A 165 -7.25 2.37 -9.72
N THR A 166 -6.20 1.60 -9.43
CA THR A 166 -4.92 2.07 -8.86
C THR A 166 -3.86 2.26 -9.94
N ILE A 167 -2.65 2.64 -9.56
CA ILE A 167 -1.46 2.38 -10.39
C ILE A 167 -1.14 0.89 -10.26
N ILE A 168 -1.06 0.16 -11.39
CA ILE A 168 -0.75 -1.28 -11.43
C ILE A 168 0.60 -1.52 -10.73
N PRO A 169 0.60 -2.21 -9.57
CA PRO A 169 1.79 -2.37 -8.74
C PRO A 169 2.58 -3.62 -9.15
N SER A 170 3.81 -3.76 -8.67
CA SER A 170 4.63 -4.94 -8.90
C SER A 170 5.61 -5.20 -7.75
N LEU A 171 6.29 -6.36 -7.78
CA LEU A 171 7.43 -6.61 -6.90
C LEU A 171 8.58 -5.59 -7.09
N PHE A 172 8.61 -4.82 -8.18
CA PHE A 172 9.52 -3.68 -8.34
C PHE A 172 8.95 -2.39 -7.71
N THR A 173 7.67 -2.06 -7.89
CA THR A 173 7.11 -0.81 -7.32
C THR A 173 7.23 -0.79 -5.80
N VAL A 174 6.92 -1.89 -5.10
CA VAL A 174 7.08 -1.97 -3.64
C VAL A 174 8.52 -1.76 -3.19
N MET A 175 9.52 -2.24 -3.95
CA MET A 175 10.95 -2.06 -3.63
C MET A 175 11.43 -0.62 -3.86
N GLU A 176 10.88 0.08 -4.85
CA GLU A 176 11.16 1.49 -5.08
C GLU A 176 10.43 2.36 -4.04
N ASP A 177 9.13 2.14 -3.81
CA ASP A 177 8.29 2.87 -2.86
C ASP A 177 8.82 2.74 -1.42
N THR A 178 9.35 1.57 -1.06
CA THR A 178 10.10 1.32 0.19
C THR A 178 11.17 2.39 0.44
N LYS A 179 11.78 2.99 -0.60
CA LYS A 179 12.81 4.04 -0.46
C LYS A 179 12.22 5.39 -0.02
N TYR A 180 10.99 5.70 -0.42
CA TYR A 180 10.26 6.89 0.03
C TYR A 180 9.67 6.67 1.44
N LEU A 181 9.15 5.47 1.69
CA LEU A 181 8.52 5.10 2.95
C LEU A 181 9.55 4.87 4.08
N MET A 182 10.80 4.50 3.77
CA MET A 182 11.87 4.32 4.76
C MET A 182 12.12 5.55 5.66
N PRO A 183 12.43 6.75 5.14
CA PRO A 183 12.64 7.93 6.00
C PRO A 183 11.36 8.30 6.78
N CYS A 184 10.18 8.06 6.20
CA CYS A 184 8.91 8.26 6.89
C CYS A 184 8.77 7.31 8.10
N ALA A 185 9.15 6.04 7.95
CA ALA A 185 9.22 5.05 9.02
C ALA A 185 10.27 5.41 10.09
N GLN A 186 11.44 5.93 9.67
CA GLN A 186 12.52 6.33 10.58
C GLN A 186 12.14 7.54 11.45
N ALA A 187 11.36 8.49 10.92
CA ALA A 187 10.77 9.56 11.73
C ALA A 187 9.82 9.00 12.80
N ILE A 188 8.89 8.10 12.43
CA ILE A 188 7.95 7.52 13.39
C ILE A 188 8.66 6.63 14.43
N ARG A 189 9.72 5.91 14.04
CA ARG A 189 10.55 5.11 14.96
C ARG A 189 11.21 5.93 16.08
N LYS A 190 11.34 7.26 15.94
CA LYS A 190 11.86 8.13 17.02
C LYS A 190 10.80 8.49 18.08
N LEU A 191 9.54 8.17 17.83
CA LEU A 191 8.41 8.36 18.75
C LEU A 191 8.12 7.11 19.61
N ILE A 192 8.91 6.03 19.45
CA ILE A 192 8.72 4.75 20.14
C ILE A 192 10.06 4.21 20.63
N ARG A 193 10.03 3.26 21.57
CA ARG A 193 11.23 2.54 22.01
C ARG A 193 11.74 1.65 20.87
N ASP A 194 13.04 1.68 20.60
CA ASP A 194 13.64 0.91 19.50
C ASP A 194 13.88 -0.58 19.84
N ALA A 195 12.88 -1.27 20.40
CA ALA A 195 12.95 -2.69 20.76
C ALA A 195 13.07 -3.60 19.52
N ALA A 196 13.89 -4.65 19.58
CA ALA A 196 14.26 -5.44 18.39
C ALA A 196 13.11 -6.24 17.74
N GLU A 197 12.07 -6.55 18.53
CA GLU A 197 10.96 -7.43 18.15
C GLU A 197 9.63 -6.71 17.90
N ASP A 198 9.51 -5.43 18.28
CA ASP A 198 8.27 -4.66 18.14
C ASP A 198 8.14 -4.01 16.76
N THR A 199 6.93 -4.01 16.19
CA THR A 199 6.58 -3.27 14.97
C THR A 199 6.17 -1.84 15.32
N ILE A 200 6.21 -0.92 14.35
CA ILE A 200 5.73 0.46 14.58
C ILE A 200 4.25 0.43 14.99
N ARG A 201 3.43 -0.36 14.28
CA ARG A 201 1.99 -0.44 14.49
C ARG A 201 1.64 -1.02 15.87
N ALA A 202 2.28 -2.11 16.29
CA ALA A 202 2.03 -2.74 17.58
C ALA A 202 2.44 -1.83 18.75
N CYS A 203 3.61 -1.19 18.67
CA CYS A 203 4.11 -0.30 19.73
C CYS A 203 3.26 0.97 19.86
N LEU A 204 2.80 1.56 18.76
CA LEU A 204 1.86 2.69 18.82
C LEU A 204 0.47 2.27 19.32
N TRP A 205 0.00 1.06 19.00
CA TRP A 205 -1.29 0.54 19.52
C TRP A 205 -1.25 0.30 21.03
N SER A 206 -0.18 -0.27 21.58
CA SER A 206 -0.05 -0.47 23.03
C SER A 206 0.06 0.83 23.84
N HIS A 207 0.35 1.94 23.17
CA HIS A 207 0.45 3.29 23.73
C HIS A 207 -0.71 4.22 23.30
N TYR A 208 -1.77 3.68 22.66
CA TYR A 208 -2.89 4.46 22.14
C TYR A 208 -4.00 4.72 23.18
N HIS A 209 -4.16 6.00 23.51
CA HIS A 209 -5.10 6.55 24.48
C HIS A 209 -5.95 7.63 23.77
N PRO A 210 -7.08 7.26 23.14
CA PRO A 210 -7.91 8.22 22.41
C PRO A 210 -8.51 9.27 23.35
N GLN A 211 -8.53 10.54 22.91
CA GLN A 211 -9.06 11.66 23.70
C GLN A 211 -10.53 11.48 24.15
N CYS A 212 -11.31 10.68 23.42
CA CYS A 212 -12.66 10.28 23.80
C CYS A 212 -12.68 8.78 24.17
N PRO A 213 -12.69 8.40 25.46
CA PRO A 213 -12.62 7.01 25.89
C PRO A 213 -13.76 6.12 25.38
N ALA A 214 -14.92 6.71 25.06
CA ALA A 214 -16.09 6.00 24.54
C ALA A 214 -15.85 5.35 23.16
N ILE A 215 -14.81 5.76 22.42
CA ILE A 215 -14.53 5.24 21.07
C ILE A 215 -13.08 4.71 20.98
N ARG A 216 -12.76 3.68 21.79
CA ARG A 216 -11.55 2.84 21.60
C ARG A 216 -11.75 1.83 20.44
N ALA A 217 -12.17 2.33 19.28
CA ALA A 217 -12.36 1.52 18.08
C ALA A 217 -11.05 1.39 17.29
N HIS A 218 -10.84 0.25 16.61
CA HIS A 218 -9.65 0.07 15.77
C HIS A 218 -9.56 1.10 14.63
N SER A 219 -10.71 1.59 14.15
CA SER A 219 -10.81 2.64 13.12
C SER A 219 -10.21 3.98 13.56
N THR A 220 -10.40 4.41 14.82
CA THR A 220 -9.84 5.69 15.31
C THR A 220 -8.32 5.63 15.44
N PHE A 221 -7.77 4.49 15.88
CA PHE A 221 -6.33 4.23 15.83
C PHE A 221 -5.80 4.25 14.39
N LEU A 222 -6.45 3.55 13.45
CA LEU A 222 -6.01 3.56 12.05
C LEU A 222 -6.04 4.98 11.47
N GLN A 223 -7.02 5.81 11.82
CA GLN A 223 -7.11 7.21 11.43
C GLN A 223 -5.95 8.05 12.00
N ALA A 224 -5.65 7.90 13.28
CA ALA A 224 -4.51 8.54 13.96
C ALA A 224 -3.17 8.11 13.35
N TYR A 225 -2.98 6.81 13.19
CA TYR A 225 -1.77 6.20 12.63
C TYR A 225 -1.51 6.65 11.18
N ARG A 226 -2.55 6.66 10.34
CA ARG A 226 -2.51 7.21 8.98
C ARG A 226 -2.14 8.69 8.96
N THR A 227 -2.68 9.48 9.89
CA THR A 227 -2.38 10.92 10.00
C THR A 227 -0.91 11.16 10.36
N LEU A 228 -0.33 10.33 11.23
CA LEU A 228 1.08 10.37 11.61
C LEU A 228 2.01 10.07 10.41
N TRP A 229 1.69 9.03 9.62
CA TRP A 229 2.39 8.73 8.37
C TRP A 229 2.27 9.83 7.31
N LEU A 230 1.11 10.49 7.22
CA LEU A 230 0.94 11.60 6.28
C LEU A 230 1.82 12.80 6.67
N PHE A 231 1.90 13.15 7.96
CA PHE A 231 2.81 14.20 8.41
C PHE A 231 4.28 13.87 8.06
N THR A 232 4.73 12.62 8.25
CA THR A 232 6.11 12.27 7.89
C THR A 232 6.31 12.25 6.37
N MET A 233 5.33 11.82 5.56
CA MET A 233 5.37 12.00 4.10
C MET A 233 5.33 13.47 3.65
N GLN A 234 4.83 14.40 4.46
CA GLN A 234 4.91 15.85 4.19
C GLN A 234 6.26 16.47 4.56
N HIS A 235 6.96 15.90 5.55
CA HIS A 235 8.08 16.54 6.24
C HIS A 235 9.36 15.70 6.38
N PHE A 236 9.49 14.52 5.78
CA PHE A 236 10.68 13.67 5.94
C PHE A 236 12.04 14.37 5.66
N PRO A 237 12.18 15.33 4.71
CA PRO A 237 13.43 16.06 4.55
C PRO A 237 13.63 17.06 5.67
N ASP A 238 12.55 17.76 6.06
CA ASP A 238 12.54 18.75 7.13
C ASP A 238 12.81 18.09 8.51
N LEU A 239 12.49 16.79 8.68
CA LEU A 239 12.77 15.98 9.88
C LEU A 239 14.21 15.44 9.94
N GLY A 240 14.96 15.53 8.84
CA GLY A 240 16.35 15.09 8.73
C GLY A 240 16.53 13.58 8.46
N GLU A 241 15.51 12.86 8.00
CA GLU A 241 15.58 11.41 7.75
C GLU A 241 16.07 11.05 6.35
N GLY A 242 16.06 11.99 5.41
CA GLY A 242 16.48 11.78 4.03
C GLY A 242 16.36 13.05 3.19
N LYS A 243 16.46 12.92 1.86
CA LYS A 243 16.17 13.99 0.90
C LYS A 243 15.45 13.42 -0.33
N PRO A 244 14.59 14.20 -1.03
CA PRO A 244 14.07 13.81 -2.34
C PRO A 244 15.22 13.67 -3.36
N LEU A 245 14.95 13.02 -4.49
CA LEU A 245 15.92 12.96 -5.59
C LEU A 245 16.12 14.36 -6.21
N LEU A 246 17.32 14.66 -6.71
CA LEU A 246 17.52 15.86 -7.53
C LEU A 246 16.67 15.77 -8.81
N ASP A 247 16.10 16.88 -9.26
CA ASP A 247 15.25 16.92 -10.47
C ASP A 247 16.02 16.53 -11.75
N GLY A 248 17.35 16.65 -11.74
CA GLY A 248 18.24 16.26 -12.83
C GLY A 248 19.71 16.26 -12.41
N ARG A 249 20.58 15.71 -13.27
CA ARG A 249 22.04 15.83 -13.10
C ARG A 249 22.46 17.28 -13.36
N GLY A 250 23.23 17.87 -12.45
CA GLY A 250 23.63 19.28 -12.52
C GLY A 250 22.58 20.27 -12.04
N CYS A 251 21.39 19.83 -11.61
CA CYS A 251 20.43 20.71 -10.95
C CYS A 251 20.87 21.04 -9.53
N GLU A 252 20.75 22.30 -9.13
CA GLU A 252 20.96 22.72 -7.74
C GLU A 252 19.90 22.10 -6.82
N ARG A 253 20.30 21.89 -5.56
CA ARG A 253 19.44 21.31 -4.52
C ARG A 253 18.53 22.39 -3.94
N LYS A 254 17.22 22.14 -3.94
CA LYS A 254 16.21 23.04 -3.35
C LYS A 254 16.12 22.86 -1.83
N PHE A 255 16.26 21.62 -1.32
CA PHE A 255 16.15 21.34 0.12
C PHE A 255 17.41 21.60 0.93
N HIS A 256 17.39 22.74 1.62
CA HIS A 256 18.34 23.13 2.65
C HIS A 256 17.77 22.74 4.02
N ILE A 257 18.46 21.84 4.73
CA ILE A 257 18.07 21.38 6.08
C ILE A 257 18.87 22.19 7.09
N SER A 258 18.19 22.81 8.05
CA SER A 258 18.82 23.46 9.21
C SER A 258 18.48 22.69 10.51
N PRO A 259 19.32 22.75 11.55
CA PRO A 259 19.03 22.14 12.85
C PRO A 259 17.74 22.70 13.49
N GLU A 260 17.45 23.97 13.28
CA GLU A 260 16.29 24.69 13.85
C GLU A 260 14.99 24.16 13.23
N ILE A 261 14.92 24.09 11.90
CA ILE A 261 13.79 23.50 11.16
C ILE A 261 13.60 22.03 11.57
N THR A 262 14.72 21.30 11.72
CA THR A 262 14.73 19.89 12.12
C THR A 262 14.10 19.69 13.50
N ASN A 263 14.52 20.49 14.48
CA ASN A 263 14.00 20.45 15.84
C ASN A 263 12.54 20.93 15.91
N GLN A 264 12.19 21.97 15.16
CA GLN A 264 10.81 22.46 15.08
C GLN A 264 9.85 21.40 14.55
N ARG A 265 10.24 20.69 13.47
CA ARG A 265 9.42 19.62 12.87
C ARG A 265 9.36 18.37 13.75
N ARG A 266 10.41 18.06 14.51
CA ARG A 266 10.38 16.96 15.51
C ARG A 266 9.47 17.28 16.70
N SER A 267 9.51 18.51 17.22
CA SER A 267 8.57 18.95 18.26
C SER A 267 7.13 18.90 17.73
N ALA A 268 6.86 19.42 16.52
CA ALA A 268 5.54 19.36 15.90
C ALA A 268 5.05 17.92 15.63
N LEU A 269 5.94 17.00 15.25
CA LEU A 269 5.61 15.57 15.08
C LEU A 269 5.22 14.92 16.41
N ALA A 270 5.94 15.21 17.50
CA ALA A 270 5.62 14.70 18.84
C ALA A 270 4.34 15.32 19.41
N GLN A 271 4.11 16.62 19.20
CA GLN A 271 2.86 17.31 19.56
C GLN A 271 1.67 16.71 18.80
N LEU A 272 1.81 16.41 17.51
CA LEU A 272 0.80 15.73 16.71
C LEU A 272 0.56 14.30 17.22
N ALA A 273 1.61 13.55 17.51
CA ALA A 273 1.46 12.19 18.03
C ALA A 273 0.67 12.17 19.35
N LEU A 274 1.02 13.05 20.29
CA LEU A 274 0.31 13.19 21.57
C LEU A 274 -1.14 13.66 21.39
N SER A 275 -1.39 14.63 20.50
CA SER A 275 -2.76 15.11 20.24
C SER A 275 -3.64 14.05 19.56
N LEU A 276 -3.05 13.15 18.77
CA LEU A 276 -3.74 11.99 18.20
C LEU A 276 -3.98 10.85 19.21
N GLY A 277 -3.43 10.94 20.43
CA GLY A 277 -3.59 9.95 21.49
C GLY A 277 -2.45 8.93 21.61
N PHE A 278 -1.29 9.15 20.97
CA PHE A 278 -0.10 8.32 21.19
C PHE A 278 0.73 8.90 22.34
N ASP A 279 0.82 8.18 23.46
CA ASP A 279 1.64 8.60 24.61
C ASP A 279 2.74 7.58 24.93
N THR A 280 3.98 7.95 24.62
CA THR A 280 5.18 7.13 24.84
C THR A 280 6.24 7.94 25.60
N PRO A 281 7.15 7.27 26.34
CA PRO A 281 8.27 7.97 26.97
C PRO A 281 9.09 8.81 25.98
N GLN A 282 9.26 8.34 24.75
CA GLN A 282 10.03 9.04 23.70
C GLN A 282 9.33 10.31 23.21
N ILE A 283 8.00 10.30 23.08
CA ILE A 283 7.21 11.51 22.79
C ILE A 283 7.40 12.52 23.92
N GLN A 284 7.30 12.09 25.18
CA GLN A 284 7.51 12.95 26.35
C GLN A 284 8.96 13.46 26.48
N ASP A 285 9.96 12.66 26.11
CA ASP A 285 11.37 13.09 26.06
C ASP A 285 11.59 14.18 24.99
N ILE A 286 11.02 13.99 23.79
CA ILE A 286 11.11 14.98 22.70
C ILE A 286 10.43 16.30 23.10
N LEU A 287 9.24 16.24 23.72
CA LEU A 287 8.51 17.43 24.16
C LEU A 287 9.20 18.19 25.30
N ARG A 288 9.86 17.46 26.23
CA ARG A 288 10.71 18.06 27.28
C ARG A 288 12.00 18.70 26.71
N ALA A 289 12.63 18.06 25.71
CA ALA A 289 13.87 18.55 25.11
C ALA A 289 13.66 19.70 24.10
N LEU A 290 12.52 19.70 23.40
CA LEU A 290 12.17 20.66 22.34
C LEU A 290 10.83 21.36 22.67
N PRO A 291 10.80 22.24 23.70
CA PRO A 291 9.61 23.01 24.07
C PRO A 291 9.08 23.83 22.89
N SER A 292 7.79 24.15 22.90
CA SER A 292 6.97 24.58 21.75
C SER A 292 7.59 25.68 20.84
N LEU A 293 8.42 25.26 19.89
CA LEU A 293 8.99 26.09 18.83
C LEU A 293 7.91 26.47 17.82
N SER A 294 7.22 27.58 18.06
CA SER A 294 6.30 28.30 17.16
C SER A 294 5.36 27.43 16.31
N ILE A 295 4.06 27.43 16.64
CA ILE A 295 3.00 26.67 15.92
C ILE A 295 3.19 26.83 14.40
N LEU A 296 3.59 25.74 13.76
CA LEU A 296 3.85 25.72 12.33
C LEU A 296 2.52 25.81 11.58
N PRO A 297 2.35 26.75 10.63
CA PRO A 297 1.13 26.82 9.84
C PRO A 297 0.93 25.49 9.08
N PRO A 298 -0.31 24.98 8.96
CA PRO A 298 -0.57 23.74 8.25
C PRO A 298 -0.03 23.79 6.82
N LEU A 299 0.67 22.73 6.40
CA LEU A 299 1.13 22.61 5.00
C LEU A 299 -0.03 22.33 4.04
N ALA A 300 -1.23 22.03 4.57
CA ALA A 300 -2.43 21.70 3.81
C ALA A 300 -2.85 22.84 2.88
N SER A 301 -2.86 22.57 1.57
CA SER A 301 -3.44 23.51 0.60
C SER A 301 -4.97 23.43 0.62
N SER A 302 -5.63 24.59 0.55
CA SER A 302 -7.07 24.72 0.34
C SER A 302 -7.51 24.34 -1.09
N ASN A 303 -6.58 24.27 -2.05
CA ASN A 303 -6.87 23.87 -3.42
C ASN A 303 -7.23 22.38 -3.49
N LYS A 304 -8.22 22.03 -4.32
CA LYS A 304 -8.55 20.62 -4.60
C LYS A 304 -7.44 19.98 -5.46
N PRO A 305 -6.79 18.90 -5.01
CA PRO A 305 -5.79 18.21 -5.83
C PRO A 305 -6.42 17.58 -7.07
N ARG A 306 -5.63 17.51 -8.15
CA ARG A 306 -5.96 16.77 -9.38
C ARG A 306 -5.17 15.46 -9.41
N LEU A 307 -5.78 14.38 -9.90
CA LEU A 307 -5.05 13.12 -10.14
C LEU A 307 -4.29 13.12 -11.46
N THR A 308 -4.80 13.81 -12.48
CA THR A 308 -4.16 13.92 -13.80
C THR A 308 -3.92 15.36 -14.23
N GLN A 309 -2.95 15.53 -15.12
CA GLN A 309 -2.50 16.80 -15.69
C GLN A 309 -2.29 16.68 -17.21
N ARG A 310 -2.42 17.81 -17.92
CA ARG A 310 -2.04 17.89 -19.34
C ARG A 310 -0.51 17.97 -19.41
N GLY A 311 0.13 17.07 -20.16
CA GLY A 311 1.58 17.00 -20.22
C GLY A 311 2.07 16.03 -21.28
N PHE A 312 2.93 16.50 -22.18
CA PHE A 312 3.46 15.76 -23.32
C PHE A 312 4.76 14.99 -22.98
N GLY A 313 4.97 14.66 -21.70
CA GLY A 313 6.17 13.97 -21.24
C GLY A 313 6.12 12.47 -21.53
N ARG A 314 7.19 11.92 -22.11
CA ARG A 314 7.34 10.46 -22.29
C ARG A 314 7.24 9.76 -20.93
N TRP A 315 6.29 8.83 -20.80
CA TRP A 315 6.08 8.01 -19.60
C TRP A 315 7.38 7.32 -19.13
N LYS A 316 7.56 7.25 -17.82
CA LYS A 316 8.70 6.61 -17.15
C LYS A 316 8.22 5.96 -15.84
N LEU A 317 8.47 4.66 -15.68
CA LEU A 317 8.15 3.92 -14.44
C LEU A 317 8.67 4.61 -13.17
N GLY A 318 9.91 5.12 -13.18
CA GLY A 318 10.51 5.86 -12.05
C GLY A 318 9.91 7.25 -11.77
N ALA A 319 8.89 7.69 -12.51
CA ALA A 319 8.05 8.85 -12.15
C ALA A 319 6.73 8.42 -11.49
N CYS A 320 6.42 7.12 -11.49
CA CYS A 320 5.15 6.53 -11.04
C CYS A 320 5.33 5.61 -9.81
N SER A 321 6.58 5.43 -9.33
CA SER A 321 6.94 4.69 -8.11
C SER A 321 8.27 5.21 -7.56
N GLY A 322 8.45 5.16 -6.24
CA GLY A 322 9.72 5.41 -5.56
C GLY A 322 9.87 6.79 -4.92
N MET A 323 11.12 7.12 -4.56
CA MET A 323 11.48 8.41 -3.97
C MET A 323 11.17 9.54 -4.97
N PRO A 324 10.28 10.49 -4.66
CA PRO A 324 10.00 11.62 -5.55
C PRO A 324 11.25 12.50 -5.74
N CYS A 325 11.32 13.19 -6.87
CA CYS A 325 12.28 14.30 -7.03
C CYS A 325 11.80 15.56 -6.29
N GLU A 326 12.69 16.53 -6.04
CA GLU A 326 12.40 17.73 -5.26
C GLU A 326 11.16 18.49 -5.76
N SER A 327 11.00 18.67 -7.08
CA SER A 327 9.82 19.33 -7.63
C SER A 327 8.54 18.50 -7.47
N SER A 328 8.59 17.19 -7.68
CA SER A 328 7.44 16.29 -7.47
C SER A 328 7.02 16.24 -6.00
N PHE A 329 7.98 16.21 -5.08
CA PHE A 329 7.73 16.25 -3.64
C PHE A 329 7.11 17.58 -3.20
N MET A 330 7.64 18.72 -3.68
CA MET A 330 7.08 20.05 -3.39
C MET A 330 5.65 20.22 -3.92
N GLN A 331 5.31 19.60 -5.06
CA GLN A 331 3.96 19.62 -5.61
C GLN A 331 2.99 18.68 -4.89
N SER A 332 3.43 17.54 -4.38
CA SER A 332 2.54 16.56 -3.71
C SER A 332 2.29 16.87 -2.23
N ARG A 333 3.32 17.30 -1.49
CA ARG A 333 3.25 17.45 -0.02
C ARG A 333 2.10 18.34 0.51
N PRO A 334 1.67 19.45 -0.14
CA PRO A 334 0.56 20.26 0.39
C PRO A 334 -0.79 19.53 0.35
N PHE A 335 -0.90 18.45 -0.42
CA PHE A 335 -2.13 17.68 -0.60
C PHE A 335 -2.14 16.35 0.16
N MET A 336 -1.03 15.93 0.77
CA MET A 336 -0.92 14.70 1.56
C MET A 336 -1.63 14.82 2.92
N THR A 337 -2.96 14.94 2.89
CA THR A 337 -3.84 15.01 4.06
C THR A 337 -4.89 13.92 3.98
N LEU A 338 -5.39 13.42 5.13
CA LEU A 338 -6.30 12.28 5.17
C LEU A 338 -7.55 12.49 4.29
N HIS A 339 -8.12 13.70 4.35
CA HIS A 339 -9.24 14.12 3.50
C HIS A 339 -8.95 13.97 2.00
N ASN A 340 -7.77 14.37 1.53
CA ASN A 340 -7.43 14.32 0.10
C ASN A 340 -7.05 12.90 -0.36
N ILE A 341 -6.52 12.07 0.55
CA ILE A 341 -6.16 10.68 0.27
C ILE A 341 -7.42 9.84 0.08
N ASP A 342 -8.27 9.70 1.11
CA ASP A 342 -9.36 8.72 1.07
C ASP A 342 -10.59 9.20 0.29
N LYS A 343 -10.66 10.47 -0.09
CA LYS A 343 -11.71 11.00 -0.98
C LYS A 343 -11.71 10.28 -2.33
N PRO A 344 -12.89 9.87 -2.85
CA PRO A 344 -13.03 9.39 -4.22
C PRO A 344 -12.78 10.56 -5.18
N LEU A 345 -11.63 10.52 -5.85
CA LEU A 345 -11.24 11.48 -6.88
C LEU A 345 -11.31 10.76 -8.23
N ARG A 346 -12.25 11.17 -9.10
CA ARG A 346 -12.30 10.68 -10.49
C ARG A 346 -11.06 11.17 -11.26
N GLY A 347 -10.56 10.35 -12.18
CA GLY A 347 -9.62 10.80 -13.20
C GLY A 347 -10.24 11.91 -14.04
N GLY A 348 -9.45 12.93 -14.39
CA GLY A 348 -9.84 13.96 -15.35
C GLY A 348 -9.15 13.75 -16.69
N GLU A 349 -9.47 14.59 -17.68
CA GLU A 349 -8.91 14.60 -19.06
C GLU A 349 -7.37 14.71 -19.19
N GLY A 350 -6.63 14.72 -18.08
CA GLY A 350 -5.18 14.80 -18.11
C GLY A 350 -4.53 13.52 -18.65
N GLN A 351 -3.50 13.71 -19.48
CA GLN A 351 -2.78 12.64 -20.17
C GLN A 351 -1.68 11.99 -19.32
N THR A 352 -1.36 12.55 -18.14
CA THR A 352 -0.36 11.98 -17.21
C THR A 352 -0.81 12.14 -15.77
N LEU A 353 -0.33 11.26 -14.89
CA LEU A 353 -0.55 11.35 -13.44
C LEU A 353 0.17 12.57 -12.85
N THR A 354 -0.40 13.15 -11.78
CA THR A 354 0.27 14.17 -10.97
C THR A 354 1.19 13.54 -9.91
N PRO A 355 2.19 14.27 -9.40
CA PRO A 355 2.98 13.81 -8.25
C PRO A 355 2.14 13.49 -7.01
N PHE A 356 0.99 14.14 -6.83
CA PHE A 356 0.04 13.80 -5.78
C PHE A 356 -0.64 12.45 -6.03
N ALA A 357 -1.08 12.14 -7.25
CA ALA A 357 -1.68 10.83 -7.55
C ALA A 357 -0.71 9.68 -7.26
N VAL A 358 0.57 9.86 -7.62
CA VAL A 358 1.63 8.88 -7.32
C VAL A 358 1.83 8.75 -5.81
N ALA A 359 2.05 9.85 -5.08
CA ALA A 359 2.24 9.80 -3.62
C ALA A 359 1.02 9.24 -2.87
N ARG A 360 -0.20 9.53 -3.34
CA ARG A 360 -1.47 8.96 -2.85
C ARG A 360 -1.52 7.45 -3.07
N ASN A 361 -1.13 6.97 -4.26
CA ASN A 361 -1.08 5.54 -4.56
C ASN A 361 -0.04 4.81 -3.69
N VAL A 362 1.16 5.38 -3.51
CA VAL A 362 2.20 4.83 -2.62
C VAL A 362 1.65 4.67 -1.20
N PHE A 363 0.97 5.69 -0.67
CA PHE A 363 0.35 5.63 0.65
C PHE A 363 -0.77 4.59 0.74
N GLN A 364 -1.67 4.55 -0.25
CA GLN A 364 -2.81 3.63 -0.26
C GLN A 364 -2.40 2.16 -0.48
N ALA A 365 -1.39 1.89 -1.29
CA ALA A 365 -0.84 0.54 -1.43
C ALA A 365 -0.15 0.05 -0.13
N PHE A 366 0.38 0.95 0.71
CA PHE A 366 1.11 0.59 1.92
C PHE A 366 0.23 0.55 3.19
N LEU A 367 -0.67 1.52 3.36
CA LEU A 367 -1.51 1.69 4.56
C LEU A 367 -3.00 1.43 4.28
N GLY A 368 -3.38 1.11 3.05
CA GLY A 368 -4.74 0.80 2.63
C GLY A 368 -5.66 2.01 2.51
N HIS A 369 -6.95 1.74 2.59
CA HIS A 369 -7.99 2.73 2.88
C HIS A 369 -8.39 2.63 4.35
N LEU A 370 -9.04 3.67 4.88
CA LEU A 370 -9.86 3.45 6.07
C LEU A 370 -10.99 2.46 5.73
N PRO A 371 -11.39 1.58 6.66
CA PRO A 371 -12.63 0.84 6.50
C PRO A 371 -13.76 1.83 6.30
N SER A 372 -14.55 1.67 5.24
CA SER A 372 -15.89 2.27 5.18
C SER A 372 -16.65 1.73 6.39
N LEU A 373 -17.15 2.64 7.23
CA LEU A 373 -18.28 2.28 8.09
C LEU A 373 -19.41 1.80 7.16
N PRO A 374 -20.26 0.84 7.59
CA PRO A 374 -21.52 0.61 6.91
C PRO A 374 -22.33 1.91 6.94
N GLU A 375 -22.38 2.59 5.81
CA GLU A 375 -23.53 3.43 5.48
C GLU A 375 -24.72 2.47 5.36
N ASP A 376 -25.89 2.93 5.81
CA ASP A 376 -27.15 2.17 5.89
C ASP A 376 -27.20 0.98 6.87
N SER A 377 -27.31 1.33 8.16
CA SER A 377 -28.12 0.58 9.13
C SER A 377 -29.07 1.50 9.93
N ALA A 378 -29.53 2.56 9.26
CA ALA A 378 -30.46 3.57 9.79
C ALA A 378 -31.76 3.69 8.96
N GLU A 379 -32.07 2.70 8.11
CA GLU A 379 -33.44 2.50 7.64
C GLU A 379 -34.30 2.05 8.83
N PHE A 380 -35.00 3.01 9.44
CA PHE A 380 -36.11 2.71 10.32
C PHE A 380 -37.23 2.07 9.48
N HIS A 381 -37.31 0.74 9.51
CA HIS A 381 -38.53 0.04 9.12
C HIS A 381 -39.65 0.40 10.11
N GLU A 382 -40.38 1.47 9.81
CA GLU A 382 -41.75 1.62 10.31
C GLU A 382 -42.55 0.40 9.83
N THR A 383 -42.98 -0.43 10.78
CA THR A 383 -43.81 -1.59 10.46
C THR A 383 -45.21 -1.10 10.11
N PRO A 384 -45.76 -1.48 8.94
CA PRO A 384 -47.09 -1.02 8.52
C PRO A 384 -48.16 -1.63 9.44
N SER A 385 -48.65 -0.84 10.38
CA SER A 385 -49.71 -1.26 11.31
C SER A 385 -51.04 -1.37 10.57
N ALA A 386 -51.43 -2.60 10.23
CA ALA A 386 -52.64 -2.88 9.47
C ALA A 386 -53.92 -2.54 10.28
N ARG A 387 -54.54 -1.40 9.97
CA ARG A 387 -55.87 -1.01 10.47
C ARG A 387 -56.67 -0.19 9.45
N GLU A 388 -57.45 -0.87 8.62
CA GLU A 388 -58.63 -0.29 7.96
C GLU A 388 -59.78 -1.31 7.89
N ALA A 389 -60.99 -0.78 7.68
CA ALA A 389 -62.19 -1.47 7.22
C ALA A 389 -62.72 -2.67 8.03
N SER A 390 -63.56 -2.35 9.01
CA SER A 390 -64.64 -3.18 9.56
C SER A 390 -65.49 -3.90 8.51
N THR A 391 -65.87 -5.15 8.81
CA THR A 391 -67.20 -5.71 8.43
C THR A 391 -67.64 -6.79 9.44
N SER A 392 -68.94 -7.10 9.44
CA SER A 392 -69.65 -7.81 10.52
C SER A 392 -69.84 -9.32 10.30
N ASN A 393 -70.46 -9.98 11.31
CA ASN A 393 -71.04 -11.33 11.33
C ASN A 393 -70.02 -12.46 11.66
N VAL A 394 -70.35 -13.53 12.42
CA VAL A 394 -71.60 -13.88 13.14
C VAL A 394 -71.30 -14.87 14.31
N GLU A 395 -72.30 -15.06 15.18
CA GLU A 395 -72.63 -16.13 16.17
C GLU A 395 -71.89 -17.52 16.12
N ILE A 396 -71.83 -18.43 17.12
CA ILE A 396 -72.25 -18.58 18.55
C ILE A 396 -71.59 -19.88 19.11
N SER A 397 -71.54 -20.10 20.45
CA SER A 397 -71.24 -21.41 21.13
C SER A 397 -69.77 -21.90 21.06
N SER A 398 -69.18 -22.64 22.01
CA SER A 398 -69.41 -22.88 23.46
C SER A 398 -68.11 -23.49 24.05
N LEU A 399 -67.80 -23.39 25.35
CA LEU A 399 -68.04 -24.43 26.40
C LEU A 399 -68.27 -25.88 25.86
N SER A 400 -67.66 -26.95 26.39
CA SER A 400 -66.56 -27.15 27.38
C SER A 400 -66.08 -28.64 27.27
N GLU A 401 -65.24 -29.30 28.10
CA GLU A 401 -64.77 -29.06 29.48
C GLU A 401 -63.53 -29.91 29.92
N TYR A 402 -63.75 -31.16 30.36
CA TYR A 402 -62.88 -32.18 30.98
C TYR A 402 -61.68 -32.66 30.11
N LEU A 403 -60.56 -33.26 30.59
CA LEU A 403 -59.82 -33.46 31.87
C LEU A 403 -59.06 -34.81 31.71
N LEU A 404 -57.90 -34.98 32.35
CA LEU A 404 -57.15 -36.26 32.55
C LEU A 404 -56.56 -36.92 31.28
N ALA A 405 -55.48 -37.72 31.33
CA ALA A 405 -54.39 -37.88 32.32
C ALA A 405 -53.25 -38.71 31.69
N GLU A 406 -52.06 -38.71 32.32
CA GLU A 406 -50.95 -39.69 32.23
C GLU A 406 -50.27 -39.89 30.85
N ASP A 407 -48.95 -40.08 30.74
CA ASP A 407 -47.84 -40.15 31.72
C ASP A 407 -46.75 -39.07 31.42
#